data_AF-A0A3P3ZQG5-F1
#
_entry.id   AF-A0A3P3ZQG5-F1
#
_cell.length_a   1.000
_cell.length_b   1.000
_cell.length_c   1.000
_cell.angle_alpha   90.00
_cell.angle_beta   90.00
_cell.angle_gamma   90.00
#
_symmetry.space_group_name_H-M   'P 1'
#
loop_
_entity.id
_entity.type
_entity.pdbx_description
1 polymer ?
#
loop_
_entity_poly.entity_id
_entity_poly.type
_entity_poly.pdbx_seq_one_letter_code
_entity_poly.pdbx_strand_id
1 'polypeptide(L)' 'MIDIDIPSRSINLRVTAEDLAYRRATMEARGLDAWQPVNRVRPVSQALQAYAALTTSADRGAVRDLSQLKR' A
#
# COMPACT_ATOMS: atom_id res chain seq x y z
N MET A 1 6.02 -16.97 -6.77
CA MET A 1 7.06 -16.53 -7.72
C MET A 1 6.70 -15.13 -8.21
N ILE A 2 7.68 -14.25 -8.38
CA ILE A 2 7.50 -12.92 -8.92
C ILE A 2 8.29 -12.88 -10.23
N ASP A 3 7.61 -12.60 -11.33
CA ASP A 3 8.25 -12.42 -12.63
C ASP A 3 8.52 -10.94 -12.84
N ILE A 4 9.76 -10.62 -13.21
CA ILE A 4 10.19 -9.27 -13.57
C ILE A 4 10.74 -9.36 -14.99
N ASP A 5 10.01 -8.76 -15.93
CA ASP A 5 10.39 -8.74 -17.34
C ASP A 5 10.70 -7.29 -17.72
N ILE A 6 12.01 -6.99 -17.82
CA ILE A 6 12.51 -5.65 -18.12
C ILE A 6 12.20 -5.24 -19.57
N PRO A 7 12.39 -6.09 -20.60
CA PRO A 7 12.04 -5.74 -21.97
C PRO A 7 10.56 -5.35 -22.15
N SER A 8 9.64 -6.12 -21.56
CA SER A 8 8.19 -5.84 -21.61
C SER A 8 7.72 -4.82 -20.57
N ARG A 9 8.60 -4.42 -19.63
CA ARG A 9 8.32 -3.49 -18.53
C ARG A 9 7.18 -3.95 -17.62
N SER A 10 7.18 -5.25 -17.29
CA SER A 10 6.13 -5.85 -16.45
C SER A 10 6.69 -6.46 -15.18
N ILE A 11 5.88 -6.40 -14.11
CA ILE A 11 6.11 -7.11 -12.85
C ILE A 11 4.82 -7.85 -12.55
N ASN A 12 4.89 -9.18 -12.53
CA ASN A 12 3.72 -10.04 -12.35
C ASN A 12 3.91 -10.98 -11.17
N LEU A 13 2.89 -11.05 -10.31
CA LEU A 13 2.82 -12.07 -9.28
C LEU A 13 2.17 -13.33 -9.86
N ARG A 14 2.92 -14.44 -9.94
CA ARG A 14 2.41 -15.72 -10.47
C ARG A 14 1.53 -16.44 -9.45
N VAL A 15 0.32 -15.92 -9.27
CA VAL A 15 -0.74 -16.47 -8.44
C VAL A 15 -2.04 -16.31 -9.22
N THR A 16 -2.96 -17.26 -9.10
CA THR A 16 -4.24 -17.19 -9.81
C THR A 16 -5.10 -16.03 -9.29
N ALA A 17 -6.07 -15.58 -10.09
CA ALA A 17 -6.97 -14.52 -9.66
C ALA A 17 -7.82 -14.95 -8.46
N GLU A 18 -8.21 -16.22 -8.42
CA GLU A 18 -9.00 -16.83 -7.34
C GLU A 18 -8.23 -16.82 -6.02
N ASP A 19 -6.95 -17.22 -6.03
CA ASP A 19 -6.09 -17.20 -4.84
C ASP A 19 -5.87 -15.77 -4.36
N LEU A 20 -5.68 -14.82 -5.27
CA LEU A 20 -5.56 -13.41 -4.93
C LEU A 20 -6.84 -12.85 -4.30
N ALA A 21 -8.00 -13.20 -4.85
CA ALA A 21 -9.30 -12.79 -4.30
C ALA A 21 -9.52 -13.40 -2.91
N TYR A 22 -9.23 -14.69 -2.75
CA TYR A 22 -9.31 -15.37 -1.46
C TYR A 22 -8.41 -14.72 -0.39
N ARG A 23 -7.17 -14.38 -0.74
CA ARG A 23 -6.24 -13.70 0.19
C ARG A 23 -6.76 -12.31 0.59
N ARG A 24 -7.33 -11.55 -0.35
CA ARG A 24 -7.95 -10.25 -0.03
C ARG A 24 -9.13 -10.42 0.90
N ALA A 25 -10.07 -11.30 0.59
CA ALA A 25 -11.23 -11.58 1.44
C ALA A 25 -10.82 -12.03 2.85
N THR A 26 -9.81 -12.90 2.95
CA THR A 26 -9.24 -13.35 4.23
C THR A 26 -8.63 -12.19 5.02
N MET A 27 -7.99 -11.24 4.35
CA MET A 27 -7.42 -10.05 5.00
C MET A 27 -8.49 -9.05 5.40
N GLU A 28 -9.47 -8.79 4.55
CA GLU A 28 -10.61 -7.90 4.83
C GLU A 28 -11.46 -8.43 5.99
N ALA A 29 -11.59 -9.75 6.13
CA ALA A 29 -12.28 -10.39 7.25
C ALA A 29 -11.62 -10.11 8.62
N ARG A 30 -10.38 -9.60 8.66
CA ARG A 30 -9.71 -9.16 9.90
C ARG A 30 -10.23 -7.79 10.40
N GLY A 31 -11.10 -7.13 9.65
CA GLY A 31 -11.76 -5.90 10.08
C GLY A 31 -10.77 -4.77 10.36
N LEU A 32 -10.80 -4.22 11.57
CA LEU A 32 -9.92 -3.11 11.97
C LEU A 32 -8.44 -3.48 11.89
N ASP A 33 -8.09 -4.75 12.09
CA ASP A 33 -6.70 -5.23 12.04
C ASP A 33 -6.23 -5.55 10.60
N ALA A 34 -7.12 -5.42 9.60
CA ALA A 34 -6.79 -5.65 8.21
C ALA A 34 -5.74 -4.63 7.72
N TRP A 35 -4.77 -5.10 6.94
CA TRP A 35 -3.72 -4.28 6.31
C TRP A 35 -2.85 -3.47 7.29
N GLN A 36 -2.93 -3.79 8.59
CA GLN A 36 -2.10 -3.19 9.62
C GLN A 36 -0.84 -4.04 9.88
N PRO A 37 0.29 -3.40 10.26
CA PRO A 37 1.46 -4.13 10.69
C PRO A 37 1.20 -4.85 12.01
N VAL A 38 1.51 -6.15 12.08
CA VAL A 38 1.24 -6.98 13.27
C VAL A 38 2.25 -6.72 14.39
N ASN A 39 3.55 -6.82 14.11
CA ASN A 39 4.62 -6.76 15.13
C ASN A 39 5.70 -5.71 14.81
N ARG A 40 5.37 -4.68 14.03
CA ARG A 40 6.37 -3.70 13.58
C ARG A 40 6.57 -2.60 14.62
N VAL A 41 7.72 -2.60 15.30
CA VAL A 41 8.12 -1.52 16.21
C VAL A 41 8.90 -0.46 15.44
N ARG A 42 8.23 0.62 15.04
CA ARG A 42 8.86 1.80 14.42
C ARG A 42 8.32 3.08 15.04
N PRO A 43 9.18 3.92 15.66
CA PRO A 43 8.78 5.26 16.07
C PRO A 43 8.40 6.10 14.85
N VAL A 44 7.22 6.71 14.86
CA VAL A 44 6.75 7.61 13.79
C VAL A 44 6.59 8.99 14.39
N SER A 45 7.43 9.94 13.95
CA SER A 45 7.36 11.33 14.40
C SER A 45 6.12 12.03 13.86
N GLN A 46 5.70 13.13 14.50
CA GLN A 46 4.60 13.96 14.02
C GLN A 46 4.83 14.46 12.59
N ALA A 47 6.07 14.81 12.24
CA ALA A 47 6.43 15.21 10.88
C ALA A 47 6.18 14.09 9.85
N LEU A 48 6.47 12.83 10.21
CA LEU A 48 6.21 11.67 9.35
C LEU A 48 4.72 11.36 9.23
N GLN A 49 3.95 11.55 10.30
CA GLN A 49 2.48 11.41 10.26
C GLN A 49 1.87 12.47 9.34
N ALA A 50 2.27 13.73 9.47
CA ALA A 50 1.82 14.81 8.61
C ALA A 50 2.21 14.59 7.14
N TYR A 51 3.43 14.12 6.88
CA TYR A 51 3.85 13.77 5.51
C TYR A 51 2.98 12.66 4.92
N ALA A 52 2.73 11.59 5.66
CA ALA A 52 1.92 10.45 5.18
C ALA A 52 0.47 10.85 4.89
N ALA A 53 -0.10 11.78 5.64
CA ALA A 53 -1.46 12.29 5.42
C ALA A 53 -1.61 13.16 4.16
N LEU A 54 -0.50 13.68 3.61
CA LEU A 54 -0.52 14.65 2.52
C LEU A 54 0.11 14.12 1.23
N THR A 55 0.97 13.12 1.32
CA THR A 55 1.70 12.63 0.15
C THR A 55 0.76 11.93 -0.83
N THR A 56 0.94 12.20 -2.11
CA THR A 56 0.26 11.50 -3.20
C THR A 56 1.02 10.25 -3.59
N SER A 57 0.43 9.43 -4.46
CA SER A 57 1.10 8.24 -4.97
C SER A 57 2.41 8.58 -5.71
N ALA A 58 3.38 7.67 -5.64
CA ALA A 58 4.72 7.87 -6.21
C ALA A 58 4.72 7.97 -7.74
N ASP A 59 3.76 7.33 -8.41
CA ASP A 59 3.52 7.49 -9.86
C ASP A 59 3.17 8.96 -10.23
N ARG A 60 2.62 9.73 -9.28
CA ARG A 60 2.34 11.17 -9.41
C ARG A 60 3.43 12.05 -8.81
N GLY A 61 4.57 11.48 -8.44
CA GLY A 61 5.73 12.22 -7.92
C GLY A 61 5.75 12.45 -6.41
N ALA A 62 4.88 11.79 -5.63
CA ALA A 62 4.84 11.86 -4.16
C ALA A 62 4.72 13.30 -3.58
N VAL A 63 4.11 14.20 -4.36
CA VAL A 63 3.89 15.59 -3.95
C VAL A 63 2.90 15.66 -2.80
N ARG A 64 2.97 16.75 -2.02
CA ARG A 64 2.04 17.01 -0.91
C ARG A 64 0.79 17.70 -1.45
N ASP A 65 -0.35 17.05 -1.35
CA ASP A 65 -1.63 17.61 -1.73
C ASP A 65 -2.37 18.15 -0.50
N LEU A 66 -2.41 19.48 -0.39
CA LEU A 66 -3.06 20.20 0.71
C LEU A 66 -4.59 20.14 0.65
N SER A 67 -5.18 19.76 -0.49
CA SER A 67 -6.63 19.59 -0.58
C SER A 67 -7.13 18.47 0.35
N GLN A 68 -6.28 17.48 0.68
CA GLN A 68 -6.58 16.40 1.62
C GLN A 68 -6.86 16.88 3.06
N LEU A 69 -6.47 18.11 3.40
CA LEU A 69 -6.78 18.73 4.69
C LEU A 69 -8.10 19.50 4.68
N LYS A 70 -8.64 19.80 3.50
CA LYS A 70 -9.91 20.53 3.38
C LYS A 70 -11.05 19.53 3.52
N ARG A 71 -11.93 19.79 4.49
CA ARG A 71 -13.21 19.08 4.63
C ARG A 71 -14.25 19.66 3.69
#